data_AF-W6RC52-F1
#
_entry.id   AF-W6RC52-F1
#
_cell.length_a   1.000
_cell.length_b   1.000
_cell.length_c   1.000
_cell.angle_alpha   90.00
_cell.angle_beta   90.00
_cell.angle_gamma   90.00
#
_symmetry.space_group_name_H-M   'P 1'
#
loop_
_entity.id
_entity.type
_entity.pdbx_description
1 polymer ?
#
loop_
_entity_poly.entity_id
_entity_poly.type
_entity_poly.pdbx_seq_one_letter_code
_entity_poly.pdbx_strand_id
1 'polypeptide(L)'
;MQTLNRAFNPSNEERLAKETKAEELTFRGLRSEEGRQGGQELWFAVKAVPGSQRSPSTPANDDRAPSLSLVERSLANAGFECFMPTYRLVVRHHRNRKLIEKRFPIFTGYVFVNLPKRRFVEVEAVEGVGKLLKFSRTYGEEPEPFSFPQETIDRLRFTEWFEDQQFLSRKAYEVRQDEVDRELKAMKNAKSKGSRKIRSAHYSELAGSLSRSMTSPSSRSLVMETMAQLLKLSGTA
;
A
#
# COMPACT_ATOMS: atom_id res chain seq x y z
N MET A 1 -33.80 10.96 -6.14
CA MET A 1 -33.13 10.16 -7.18
C MET A 1 -32.29 11.08 -8.07
N GLN A 2 -31.17 11.61 -7.60
CA GLN A 2 -30.25 12.43 -8.40
C GLN A 2 -28.88 12.42 -7.73
N THR A 3 -27.91 11.69 -8.30
CA THR A 3 -26.46 11.99 -8.33
C THR A 3 -25.74 10.87 -9.10
N LEU A 4 -25.85 10.88 -10.44
CA LEU A 4 -25.01 10.09 -11.34
C LEU A 4 -24.64 10.95 -12.55
N ASN A 5 -23.96 12.06 -12.31
CA ASN A 5 -23.27 12.84 -13.35
C ASN A 5 -21.95 13.35 -12.76
N ARG A 6 -21.05 12.42 -12.38
CA ARG A 6 -19.64 12.75 -12.18
C ARG A 6 -19.03 12.73 -13.57
N ALA A 7 -18.96 13.92 -14.17
CA ALA A 7 -18.62 14.15 -15.55
C ALA A 7 -17.30 13.47 -15.97
N PHE A 8 -17.38 12.67 -17.02
CA PHE A 8 -16.26 12.27 -17.87
C PHE A 8 -15.78 13.54 -18.59
N ASN A 9 -14.58 14.02 -18.26
CA ASN A 9 -14.05 15.29 -18.77
C ASN A 9 -12.84 15.00 -19.67
N PRO A 10 -13.04 14.79 -20.98
CA PRO A 10 -12.03 14.24 -21.88
C PRO A 10 -10.77 15.11 -21.99
N SER A 11 -10.88 16.41 -21.76
CA SER A 11 -9.75 17.35 -21.81
C SER A 11 -8.73 17.17 -20.69
N ASN A 12 -9.16 16.69 -19.51
CA ASN A 12 -8.24 16.42 -18.41
C ASN A 12 -7.52 15.08 -18.60
N GLU A 13 -8.19 14.07 -19.14
CA GLU A 13 -7.55 12.78 -19.46
C GLU A 13 -6.53 12.94 -20.59
N GLU A 14 -6.82 13.73 -21.62
CA GLU A 14 -5.85 14.00 -22.70
C GLU A 14 -4.62 14.77 -22.22
N ARG A 15 -4.77 15.69 -21.24
CA ARG A 15 -3.64 16.40 -20.62
C ARG A 15 -2.81 15.44 -19.77
N LEU A 16 -3.46 14.64 -18.94
CA LEU A 16 -2.80 13.62 -18.13
C LEU A 16 -2.06 12.61 -19.01
N ALA A 17 -2.66 12.18 -20.13
CA ALA A 17 -2.03 11.28 -21.09
C ALA A 17 -0.82 11.90 -21.82
N LYS A 18 -0.85 13.22 -22.07
CA LYS A 18 0.30 13.94 -22.63
C LYS A 18 1.44 14.09 -21.62
N GLU A 19 1.10 14.38 -20.37
CA GLU A 19 2.05 14.49 -19.25
C GLU A 19 2.72 13.14 -18.97
N THR A 20 1.93 12.06 -18.87
CA THR A 20 2.47 10.70 -18.67
C THR A 20 3.35 10.27 -19.83
N LYS A 21 2.97 10.60 -21.08
CA LYS A 21 3.79 10.32 -22.26
C LYS A 21 5.10 11.12 -22.28
N ALA A 22 5.10 12.35 -21.78
CA ALA A 22 6.31 13.17 -21.66
C ALA A 22 7.26 12.65 -20.56
N GLU A 23 6.71 12.21 -19.43
CA GLU A 23 7.47 11.53 -18.38
C GLU A 23 8.04 10.20 -18.85
N GLU A 24 7.27 9.40 -19.60
CA GLU A 24 7.73 8.16 -20.22
C GLU A 24 8.92 8.40 -21.15
N LEU A 25 8.85 9.44 -22.00
CA LEU A 25 9.94 9.81 -22.90
C LEU A 25 11.19 10.27 -22.14
N THR A 26 11.00 10.97 -21.02
CA THR A 26 12.11 11.40 -20.16
C THR A 26 12.78 10.21 -19.48
N PHE A 27 11.99 9.27 -18.96
CA PHE A 27 12.46 8.02 -18.36
C PHE A 27 13.29 7.18 -19.36
N ARG A 28 12.81 7.06 -20.60
CA ARG A 28 13.54 6.39 -21.70
C ARG A 28 14.84 7.11 -22.05
N GLY A 29 14.82 8.44 -22.06
CA GLY A 29 16.00 9.26 -22.34
C GLY A 29 17.12 9.04 -21.31
N LEU A 30 16.77 9.02 -20.03
CA LEU A 30 17.73 8.76 -18.94
C LEU A 30 18.35 7.36 -19.03
N ARG A 31 17.58 6.32 -19.39
CA ARG A 31 18.11 4.96 -19.58
C ARG A 31 18.95 4.79 -20.85
N SER A 32 18.62 5.51 -21.92
CA SER A 32 19.42 5.44 -23.16
C SER A 32 20.86 5.92 -22.95
N GLU A 33 21.09 6.79 -21.96
CA GLU A 33 22.42 7.22 -21.51
C GLU A 33 23.13 6.11 -20.71
N GLU A 34 22.42 5.34 -19.87
CA GLU A 34 22.97 4.20 -19.11
C GLU A 34 23.33 3.01 -20.02
N GLY A 35 22.53 2.76 -21.06
CA GLY A 35 22.74 1.68 -22.04
C GLY A 35 23.92 1.89 -23.00
N ARG A 36 24.53 3.08 -23.06
CA ARG A 36 25.68 3.36 -23.94
C ARG A 36 26.95 2.56 -23.61
N GLN A 37 27.04 1.96 -22.41
CA GLN A 37 28.20 1.16 -22.01
C GLN A 37 28.07 -0.34 -22.32
N GLY A 38 26.89 -0.84 -22.71
CA GLY A 38 26.64 -2.23 -23.08
C GLY A 38 26.23 -2.35 -24.54
N GLY A 39 26.58 -3.44 -25.22
CA GLY A 39 26.12 -3.69 -26.60
C GLY A 39 24.60 -3.73 -26.73
N GLN A 40 24.08 -3.94 -27.96
CA GLN A 40 22.63 -4.01 -28.25
C GLN A 40 21.86 -4.80 -27.17
N GLU A 41 20.95 -4.12 -26.45
CA GLU A 41 20.07 -4.76 -25.47
C GLU A 41 19.06 -5.63 -26.21
N LEU A 42 19.19 -6.95 -26.06
CA LEU A 42 18.33 -7.94 -26.72
C LEU A 42 17.52 -8.66 -25.66
N TRP A 43 16.25 -8.30 -25.54
CA TRP A 43 15.37 -8.86 -24.55
C TRP A 43 14.67 -10.10 -25.05
N PHE A 44 14.66 -11.17 -24.26
CA PHE A 44 13.96 -12.41 -24.58
C PHE A 44 13.02 -12.78 -23.44
N ALA A 45 11.87 -13.35 -23.79
CA ALA A 45 10.98 -13.93 -22.80
C ALA A 45 11.38 -15.36 -22.48
N VAL A 46 11.39 -15.68 -21.20
CA VAL A 46 11.74 -16.97 -20.64
C VAL A 46 10.56 -17.49 -19.85
N LYS A 47 10.20 -18.75 -20.07
CA LYS A 47 9.16 -19.42 -19.30
C LYS A 47 9.72 -19.77 -17.92
N ALA A 48 9.09 -19.25 -16.88
CA ALA A 48 9.41 -19.57 -15.49
C ALA A 48 8.78 -20.91 -15.08
N VAL A 49 9.48 -21.68 -14.25
CA VAL A 49 8.94 -22.90 -13.62
C VAL A 49 7.78 -22.52 -12.69
N PRO A 50 6.68 -23.31 -12.65
CA PRO A 50 5.58 -23.04 -11.72
C PRO A 50 6.08 -22.88 -10.28
N GLY A 51 5.75 -21.75 -9.67
CA GLY A 51 6.16 -21.43 -8.29
C GLY A 51 7.47 -20.65 -8.15
N SER A 52 8.31 -20.53 -9.20
CA SER A 52 9.56 -19.75 -9.13
C SER A 52 9.35 -18.24 -9.14
N GLN A 53 8.17 -17.77 -9.59
CA GLN A 53 7.79 -16.35 -9.54
C GLN A 53 7.28 -15.89 -8.16
N ARG A 54 7.25 -16.76 -7.15
CA ARG A 54 6.80 -16.38 -5.81
C ARG A 54 7.86 -15.49 -5.14
N SER A 55 7.43 -14.42 -4.51
CA SER A 55 8.26 -13.71 -3.52
C SER A 55 8.34 -14.58 -2.26
N PRO A 56 9.55 -14.92 -1.78
CA PRO A 56 9.67 -15.68 -0.55
C PRO A 56 9.09 -14.88 0.62
N SER A 57 8.34 -15.57 1.49
CA SER A 57 7.62 -14.96 2.62
C SER A 57 8.53 -14.51 3.75
N THR A 58 9.75 -15.03 3.76
CA THR A 58 10.81 -14.68 4.71
C THR A 58 11.91 -14.00 3.90
N PRO A 59 12.42 -12.83 4.31
CA PRO A 59 13.74 -12.42 3.83
C PRO A 59 14.67 -13.61 4.11
N ALA A 60 15.30 -14.15 3.06
CA ALA A 60 16.49 -14.94 3.30
C ALA A 60 17.43 -14.08 4.15
N ASN A 61 18.26 -14.69 4.97
CA ASN A 61 19.21 -14.04 5.89
C ASN A 61 20.34 -13.30 5.15
N ASP A 62 19.99 -12.68 4.04
CA ASP A 62 20.79 -12.12 2.97
C ASP A 62 20.29 -10.68 2.87
N ASP A 63 21.16 -9.68 3.02
CA ASP A 63 20.85 -8.23 3.11
C ASP A 63 20.17 -7.64 1.84
N ARG A 64 19.62 -8.50 0.98
CA ARG A 64 19.02 -8.19 -0.30
C ARG A 64 17.54 -7.85 -0.14
N ALA A 65 17.05 -7.01 -1.06
CA ALA A 65 15.66 -6.57 -1.08
C ALA A 65 14.70 -7.78 -1.02
N PRO A 66 13.89 -7.92 0.05
CA PRO A 66 13.02 -9.08 0.24
C PRO A 66 11.92 -9.23 -0.82
N SER A 67 11.76 -8.23 -1.69
CA SER A 67 10.73 -8.13 -2.72
C SER A 67 10.99 -8.92 -4.00
N LEU A 68 12.23 -9.33 -4.28
CA LEU A 68 12.57 -10.07 -5.50
C LEU A 68 12.05 -11.50 -5.45
N SER A 69 11.47 -11.96 -6.57
CA SER A 69 11.03 -13.34 -6.76
C SER A 69 12.22 -14.31 -6.83
N LEU A 70 11.98 -15.61 -6.60
CA LEU A 70 13.06 -16.61 -6.64
C LEU A 70 13.75 -16.63 -8.00
N VAL A 71 13.00 -16.57 -9.10
CA VAL A 71 13.56 -16.57 -10.46
C VAL A 71 14.40 -15.31 -10.76
N GLU A 72 13.96 -14.12 -10.31
CA GLU A 72 14.76 -12.90 -10.44
C GLU A 72 16.07 -13.01 -9.66
N ARG A 73 16.04 -13.62 -8.46
CA ARG A 73 17.25 -13.85 -7.66
C ARG A 73 18.21 -14.82 -8.34
N SER A 74 17.70 -15.94 -8.86
CA SER A 74 18.52 -16.93 -9.56
C SER A 74 19.18 -16.33 -10.82
N LEU A 75 18.43 -15.54 -11.59
CA LEU A 75 18.94 -14.87 -12.78
C LEU A 75 19.98 -13.79 -12.43
N ALA A 76 19.73 -12.99 -11.39
CA ALA A 76 20.68 -12.01 -10.90
C ALA A 76 21.96 -12.66 -10.35
N ASN A 77 21.85 -13.80 -9.66
CA ASN A 77 23.00 -14.58 -9.18
C ASN A 77 23.85 -15.13 -10.32
N ALA A 78 23.23 -15.49 -11.43
CA ALA A 78 23.92 -15.91 -12.65
C ALA A 78 24.49 -14.74 -13.46
N GLY A 79 24.29 -13.49 -13.03
CA GLY A 79 24.81 -12.29 -13.68
C GLY A 79 23.98 -11.81 -14.88
N PHE A 80 22.73 -12.27 -15.00
CA PHE A 80 21.82 -11.82 -16.04
C PHE A 80 20.97 -10.65 -15.56
N GLU A 81 20.80 -9.64 -16.43
CA GLU A 81 19.80 -8.60 -16.20
C GLU A 81 18.42 -9.19 -16.53
N CYS A 82 17.56 -9.24 -15.52
CA CYS A 82 16.20 -9.74 -15.65
C CYS A 82 15.18 -8.67 -15.28
N PHE A 83 14.04 -8.70 -15.96
CA PHE A 83 12.91 -7.84 -15.70
C PHE A 83 11.64 -8.68 -15.65
N MET A 84 10.95 -8.65 -14.52
CA MET A 84 9.64 -9.27 -14.35
C MET A 84 8.64 -8.17 -14.00
N PRO A 85 7.75 -7.77 -14.93
CA PRO A 85 6.72 -6.79 -14.65
C PRO A 85 5.78 -7.29 -13.57
N THR A 86 5.53 -6.47 -12.55
CA THR A 86 4.63 -6.80 -11.45
C THR A 86 3.71 -5.67 -11.07
N TYR A 87 2.67 -6.02 -10.31
CA TYR A 87 1.80 -5.07 -9.63
C TYR A 87 1.70 -5.43 -8.14
N ARG A 88 1.40 -4.43 -7.31
CA ARG A 88 1.21 -4.62 -5.86
C ARG A 88 -0.25 -4.67 -5.50
N LEU A 89 -0.60 -5.58 -4.60
CA LEU A 89 -1.93 -5.69 -4.05
C LEU A 89 -1.88 -5.80 -2.53
N VAL A 90 -2.70 -4.99 -1.86
CA VAL A 90 -2.84 -5.00 -0.40
C VAL A 90 -4.00 -5.91 -0.04
N VAL A 91 -3.69 -7.09 0.48
CA VAL A 91 -4.68 -8.06 0.95
C VAL A 91 -4.82 -7.95 2.45
N ARG A 92 -6.05 -7.74 2.93
CA ARG A 92 -6.34 -7.84 4.36
C ARG A 92 -6.51 -9.32 4.74
N HIS A 93 -5.67 -9.81 5.65
CA HIS A 93 -5.79 -11.16 6.16
C HIS A 93 -7.13 -11.35 6.88
N HIS A 94 -7.94 -12.34 6.48
CA HIS A 94 -9.30 -12.53 7.03
C HIS A 94 -9.31 -12.74 8.56
N ARG A 95 -8.42 -13.61 9.08
CA ARG A 95 -8.30 -13.91 10.53
C ARG A 95 -7.68 -12.76 11.34
N ASN A 96 -6.45 -12.37 11.00
CA ASN A 96 -5.67 -11.43 11.82
C ASN A 96 -5.92 -9.96 11.46
N ARG A 97 -6.70 -9.69 10.41
CA ARG A 97 -7.00 -8.34 9.86
C ARG A 97 -5.78 -7.50 9.50
N LYS A 98 -4.57 -8.08 9.55
CA LYS A 98 -3.31 -7.46 9.15
C LYS A 98 -3.33 -7.21 7.63
N LEU A 99 -2.86 -6.05 7.22
CA LEU A 99 -2.62 -5.73 5.82
C LEU A 99 -1.35 -6.44 5.37
N ILE A 100 -1.44 -7.21 4.30
CA ILE A 100 -0.32 -7.91 3.69
C ILE A 100 -0.16 -7.36 2.29
N GLU A 101 0.97 -6.73 2.05
CA GLU A 101 1.35 -6.25 0.72
C GLU A 101 2.01 -7.40 -0.03
N LYS A 102 1.50 -7.71 -1.22
CA LYS A 102 2.05 -8.76 -2.08
C LYS A 102 2.31 -8.22 -3.48
N ARG A 103 3.43 -8.65 -4.05
CA ARG A 103 3.82 -8.41 -5.45
C ARG A 103 3.33 -9.60 -6.28
N PHE A 104 2.64 -9.33 -7.38
CA PHE A 104 2.14 -10.35 -8.30
C PHE A 104 2.70 -10.09 -9.70
N PRO A 105 3.17 -11.13 -10.42
CA PRO A 105 3.60 -10.98 -11.80
C PRO A 105 2.41 -10.64 -12.70
N ILE A 106 2.60 -9.66 -13.59
CA ILE A 106 1.62 -9.34 -14.65
C ILE A 106 1.56 -10.52 -15.62
N PHE A 107 2.73 -11.00 -16.05
CA PHE A 107 2.86 -12.15 -16.93
C PHE A 107 3.19 -13.41 -16.12
N THR A 108 2.15 -14.07 -15.63
CA THR A 108 2.31 -15.35 -14.91
C THR A 108 2.97 -16.39 -15.82
N GLY A 109 4.08 -16.96 -15.36
CA GLY A 109 4.88 -17.93 -16.10
C GLY A 109 5.92 -17.35 -17.06
N TYR A 110 6.05 -16.03 -17.19
CA TYR A 110 7.05 -15.40 -18.06
C TYR A 110 7.90 -14.34 -17.35
N VAL A 111 9.18 -14.28 -17.73
CA VAL A 111 10.17 -13.30 -17.26
C VAL A 111 10.98 -12.82 -18.46
N PHE A 112 11.36 -11.55 -18.50
CA PHE A 112 12.20 -11.00 -19.55
C PHE A 112 13.66 -10.96 -19.12
N VAL A 113 14.57 -11.33 -20.01
CA VAL A 113 16.01 -11.36 -19.74
C VAL A 113 16.76 -10.67 -20.87
N ASN A 114 17.75 -9.84 -20.52
CA ASN A 114 18.64 -9.21 -21.48
C ASN A 114 19.78 -10.16 -21.84
N LEU A 115 19.89 -10.53 -23.12
CA LEU A 115 20.91 -11.46 -23.63
C LEU A 115 21.64 -10.87 -24.85
N PRO A 116 22.54 -9.89 -24.63
CA PRO A 116 23.29 -9.28 -25.73
C PRO A 116 24.17 -10.31 -26.47
N LYS A 117 24.69 -11.32 -25.75
CA LYS A 117 25.53 -12.40 -26.30
C LYS A 117 24.75 -13.65 -26.70
N ARG A 118 23.40 -13.64 -26.67
CA ARG A 118 22.55 -14.79 -27.05
C ARG A 118 22.92 -16.11 -26.35
N ARG A 119 23.32 -16.04 -25.08
CA ARG A 119 23.76 -17.19 -24.27
C ARG A 119 22.58 -18.01 -23.74
N PHE A 120 21.81 -18.61 -24.64
CA PHE A 120 20.54 -19.26 -24.30
C PHE A 120 20.70 -20.47 -23.37
N VAL A 121 21.77 -21.27 -23.58
CA VAL A 121 22.03 -22.48 -22.78
C VAL A 121 22.33 -22.14 -21.33
N GLU A 122 23.08 -21.07 -21.08
CA GLU A 122 23.43 -20.62 -19.72
C GLU A 122 22.17 -20.17 -18.95
N VAL A 123 21.23 -19.52 -19.64
CA VAL A 123 19.96 -19.06 -19.03
C VAL A 123 19.03 -20.22 -18.75
N GLU A 124 18.93 -21.20 -19.66
CA GLU A 124 18.09 -22.39 -19.45
C GLU A 124 18.61 -23.28 -18.30
N ALA A 125 19.90 -23.20 -17.97
CA ALA A 125 20.50 -23.89 -16.84
C ALA A 125 20.19 -23.24 -15.48
N VAL A 126 19.65 -22.02 -15.44
CA VAL A 126 19.36 -21.29 -14.19
C VAL A 126 18.16 -21.90 -13.45
N GLU A 127 18.28 -22.05 -12.13
CA GLU A 127 17.20 -22.57 -11.30
C GLU A 127 15.94 -21.68 -11.38
N GLY A 128 14.79 -22.30 -11.67
CA GLY A 128 13.50 -21.61 -11.79
C GLY A 128 13.20 -21.09 -13.19
N VAL A 129 14.14 -21.23 -14.14
CA VAL A 129 13.94 -21.06 -15.58
C VAL A 129 13.54 -22.41 -16.19
N GLY A 130 12.55 -22.40 -17.08
CA GLY A 130 12.08 -23.56 -17.82
C GLY A 130 12.65 -23.64 -19.23
N LYS A 131 12.15 -22.81 -20.15
CA LYS A 131 12.58 -22.75 -21.55
C LYS A 131 12.45 -21.34 -22.10
N LEU A 132 13.27 -20.98 -23.08
CA LEU A 132 13.05 -19.74 -23.82
C LEU A 132 11.73 -19.80 -24.62
N LEU A 133 11.05 -18.65 -24.73
CA LEU A 133 9.86 -18.53 -25.56
C LEU A 133 10.28 -18.56 -27.04
N LYS A 134 9.72 -19.53 -27.78
CA LYS A 134 9.91 -19.68 -29.23
C LYS A 134 8.57 -19.48 -29.92
N PHE A 135 8.55 -18.78 -31.05
CA PHE A 135 7.36 -18.75 -31.90
C PHE A 135 7.12 -20.15 -32.47
N SER A 136 5.86 -20.60 -32.44
CA SER A 136 5.46 -21.80 -33.19
C SER A 136 5.43 -21.46 -34.67
N ARG A 137 5.79 -22.42 -35.54
CA ARG A 137 5.76 -22.32 -37.02
C ARG A 137 4.45 -21.77 -37.61
N THR A 138 3.38 -21.72 -36.84
CA THR A 138 2.06 -21.22 -37.22
C THR A 138 1.97 -19.70 -37.41
N TYR A 139 2.94 -18.92 -36.91
CA TYR A 139 2.83 -17.44 -36.84
C TYR A 139 3.89 -16.64 -37.64
N GLY A 140 4.73 -17.28 -38.47
CA GLY A 140 5.57 -16.58 -39.47
C GLY A 140 7.06 -16.96 -39.48
N GLU A 141 7.79 -16.45 -40.48
CA GLU A 141 9.23 -16.63 -40.76
C GLU A 141 10.15 -15.71 -39.92
N GLU A 142 9.73 -15.26 -38.73
CA GLU A 142 10.59 -14.42 -37.90
C GLU A 142 11.74 -15.24 -37.26
N PRO A 143 12.92 -14.65 -37.08
CA PRO A 143 14.08 -15.34 -36.54
C PRO A 143 13.82 -15.83 -35.12
N GLU A 144 13.85 -17.14 -34.93
CA GLU A 144 13.86 -17.78 -33.62
C GLU A 144 15.17 -17.47 -32.88
N PRO A 145 15.17 -17.14 -31.57
CA PRO A 145 14.07 -16.87 -30.64
C PRO A 145 13.57 -15.41 -30.66
N PHE A 146 12.33 -15.19 -30.21
CA PHE A 146 11.68 -13.88 -30.28
C PHE A 146 12.33 -12.84 -29.38
N SER A 147 12.88 -11.79 -29.99
CA SER A 147 13.42 -10.64 -29.29
C SER A 147 12.38 -9.54 -29.12
N PHE A 148 12.24 -9.03 -27.91
CA PHE A 148 11.43 -7.85 -27.62
C PHE A 148 12.27 -6.58 -27.84
N PRO A 149 11.72 -5.57 -28.52
CA PRO A 149 12.35 -4.26 -28.60
C PRO A 149 12.51 -3.65 -27.21
N GLN A 150 13.63 -2.97 -27.00
CA GLN A 150 13.94 -2.24 -25.77
C GLN A 150 12.79 -1.33 -25.34
N GLU A 151 12.21 -0.63 -26.30
CA GLU A 151 11.15 0.35 -26.09
C GLU A 151 9.89 -0.26 -25.49
N THR A 152 9.66 -1.55 -25.72
CA THR A 152 8.54 -2.31 -25.15
C THR A 152 8.80 -2.65 -23.70
N ILE A 153 10.02 -3.09 -23.39
CA ILE A 153 10.44 -3.36 -22.00
C ILE A 153 10.44 -2.07 -21.18
N ASP A 154 10.92 -0.96 -21.74
CA ASP A 154 10.92 0.33 -21.07
C ASP A 154 9.50 0.87 -20.84
N ARG A 155 8.54 0.61 -21.73
CA ARG A 155 7.11 0.89 -21.47
C ARG A 155 6.62 0.16 -20.24
N LEU A 156 6.86 -1.14 -20.19
CA LEU A 156 6.43 -1.98 -19.09
C LEU A 156 7.08 -1.54 -17.76
N ARG A 157 8.38 -1.20 -17.79
CA ARG A 157 9.09 -0.63 -16.64
C ARG A 157 8.47 0.68 -16.19
N PHE A 158 8.19 1.59 -17.12
CA PHE A 158 7.56 2.87 -16.79
C PHE A 158 6.17 2.68 -16.18
N THR A 159 5.35 1.78 -16.74
CA THR A 159 4.02 1.46 -16.19
C THR A 159 4.13 0.91 -14.76
N GLU A 160 5.00 -0.06 -14.52
CA GLU A 160 5.23 -0.61 -13.17
C GLU A 160 5.69 0.47 -12.19
N TRP A 161 6.66 1.30 -12.59
CA TRP A 161 7.15 2.41 -11.78
C TRP A 161 6.03 3.41 -11.45
N PHE A 162 5.23 3.78 -12.44
CA PHE A 162 4.12 4.73 -12.27
C PHE A 162 3.07 4.19 -11.30
N GLU A 163 2.67 2.93 -11.44
CA GLU A 163 1.73 2.27 -10.53
C GLU A 163 2.29 2.19 -9.11
N ASP A 164 3.59 1.88 -8.96
CA ASP A 164 4.26 1.85 -7.67
C ASP A 164 4.29 3.25 -7.01
N GLN A 165 4.55 4.33 -7.76
CA GLN A 165 4.49 5.70 -7.24
C GLN A 165 3.08 6.09 -6.79
N GLN A 166 2.07 5.77 -7.60
CA GLN A 166 0.67 6.00 -7.25
C GLN A 166 0.28 5.24 -5.98
N PHE A 167 0.73 3.99 -5.86
CA PHE A 167 0.51 3.17 -4.68
C PHE A 167 1.15 3.77 -3.42
N LEU A 168 2.43 4.17 -3.48
CA LEU A 168 3.14 4.78 -2.36
C LEU A 168 2.50 6.10 -1.92
N SER A 169 2.10 6.94 -2.88
CA SER A 169 1.40 8.20 -2.61
C SER A 169 0.07 7.95 -1.90
N ARG A 170 -0.74 7.01 -2.41
CA ARG A 170 -2.03 6.64 -1.78
C ARG A 170 -1.83 6.10 -0.37
N LYS A 171 -0.85 5.21 -0.16
CA LYS A 171 -0.53 4.66 1.16
C LYS A 171 -0.09 5.74 2.13
N ALA A 172 0.74 6.70 1.71
CA ALA A 172 1.14 7.82 2.54
C ALA A 172 -0.04 8.71 2.95
N TYR A 173 -0.98 8.92 2.02
CA TYR A 173 -2.21 9.65 2.30
C TYR A 173 -3.11 8.92 3.32
N GLU A 174 -3.31 7.62 3.15
CA GLU A 174 -4.09 6.79 4.08
C GLU A 174 -3.49 6.77 5.48
N VAL A 175 -2.17 6.64 5.62
CA VAL A 175 -1.49 6.69 6.93
C VAL A 175 -1.73 8.03 7.62
N ARG A 176 -1.64 9.14 6.88
CA ARG A 176 -1.89 10.48 7.41
C ARG A 176 -3.34 10.68 7.83
N GLN A 177 -4.29 10.19 7.03
CA GLN A 177 -5.71 10.24 7.39
C GLN A 177 -5.99 9.42 8.66
N ASP A 178 -5.44 8.21 8.76
CA ASP A 178 -5.57 7.35 9.93
C ASP A 178 -5.01 8.02 11.21
N GLU A 179 -3.92 8.77 11.09
CA GLU A 179 -3.34 9.55 12.19
C GLU A 179 -4.27 10.68 12.63
N VAL A 180 -4.76 11.49 11.69
CA VAL A 180 -5.74 12.56 11.96
C VAL A 180 -7.02 11.99 12.59
N ASP A 181 -7.51 10.86 12.10
CA ASP A 181 -8.70 10.19 12.64
C ASP A 181 -8.48 9.67 14.08
N ARG A 182 -7.27 9.19 14.39
CA ARG A 182 -6.90 8.79 15.75
C ARG A 182 -6.83 9.99 16.68
N GLU A 183 -6.25 11.10 16.24
CA GLU A 183 -6.21 12.34 17.01
C GLU A 183 -7.61 12.89 17.28
N LEU A 184 -8.48 12.94 16.26
CA LEU A 184 -9.87 13.36 16.41
C LEU A 184 -10.63 12.44 17.37
N LYS A 185 -10.43 11.12 17.30
CA LYS A 185 -11.02 10.17 18.25
C LYS A 185 -10.49 10.38 19.66
N ALA A 186 -9.19 10.63 19.83
CA ALA A 186 -8.58 10.91 21.13
C ALA A 186 -9.14 12.22 21.73
N MET A 187 -9.25 13.29 20.95
CA MET A 187 -9.85 14.56 21.37
C MET A 187 -11.33 14.39 21.75
N LYS A 188 -12.12 13.66 20.95
CA LYS A 188 -13.53 13.35 21.27
C LYS A 188 -13.65 12.54 22.57
N ASN A 189 -12.80 11.54 22.75
CA ASN A 189 -12.76 10.73 23.97
C ASN A 189 -12.35 11.57 25.20
N ALA A 190 -11.39 12.49 25.07
CA ALA A 190 -10.99 13.41 26.12
C ALA A 190 -12.14 14.37 26.51
N LYS A 191 -12.84 14.95 25.54
CA LYS A 191 -14.04 15.77 25.76
C LYS A 191 -15.17 14.98 26.46
N SER A 192 -15.40 13.73 26.05
CA SER A 192 -16.37 12.82 26.70
C SER A 192 -16.00 12.50 28.15
N LYS A 193 -14.71 12.27 28.44
CA LYS A 193 -14.20 12.04 29.81
C LYS A 193 -14.32 13.31 30.68
N GLY A 194 -14.01 14.49 30.13
CA GLY A 194 -14.21 15.78 30.80
C GLY A 194 -15.67 16.03 31.15
N SER A 195 -16.59 15.79 30.21
CA SER A 195 -18.05 15.91 30.43
C SER A 195 -18.58 14.93 31.49
N ARG A 196 -18.05 13.70 31.56
CA ARG A 196 -18.41 12.74 32.62
C ARG A 196 -17.87 13.17 34.00
N LYS A 197 -16.66 13.73 34.06
CA LYS A 197 -16.06 14.21 35.32
C LYS A 197 -16.81 15.41 35.91
N ILE A 198 -17.31 16.32 35.06
CA ILE A 198 -18.15 17.46 35.49
C ILE A 198 -19.49 16.94 36.04
N ARG A 199 -20.16 16.01 35.34
CA ARG A 199 -21.42 15.42 35.81
C ARG A 199 -21.27 14.61 37.10
N SER A 200 -20.17 13.89 37.29
CA SER A 200 -19.91 13.17 38.54
C SER A 200 -19.57 14.10 39.70
N ALA A 201 -18.94 15.25 39.45
CA ALA A 201 -18.67 16.25 40.50
C ALA A 201 -19.99 16.87 41.01
N HIS A 202 -20.90 17.25 40.11
CA HIS A 202 -22.22 17.78 40.50
C HIS A 202 -23.05 16.75 41.30
N TYR A 203 -22.98 15.46 40.96
CA TYR A 203 -23.63 14.42 41.76
C TYR A 203 -22.90 14.11 43.07
N SER A 204 -21.57 14.16 43.11
CA SER A 204 -20.78 13.87 44.32
C SER A 204 -20.84 14.98 45.36
N GLU A 205 -20.98 16.24 44.97
CA GLU A 205 -21.14 17.36 45.92
C GLU A 205 -22.54 17.34 46.55
N LEU A 206 -23.59 17.09 45.76
CA LEU A 206 -24.97 16.93 46.25
C LEU A 206 -25.15 15.64 47.07
N ALA A 207 -24.66 14.49 46.57
CA ALA A 207 -24.76 13.22 47.27
C ALA A 207 -23.80 13.13 48.47
N GLY A 208 -22.62 13.74 48.40
CA GLY A 208 -21.66 13.79 49.51
C GLY A 208 -22.16 14.67 50.67
N SER A 209 -22.92 15.73 50.36
CA SER A 209 -23.63 16.56 51.35
C SER A 209 -24.78 15.80 52.01
N LEU A 210 -25.61 15.11 51.22
CA LEU A 210 -26.74 14.30 51.72
C LEU A 210 -26.31 13.04 52.51
N SER A 211 -25.20 12.39 52.11
CA SER A 211 -24.72 11.17 52.77
C SER A 211 -24.06 11.45 54.12
N ARG A 212 -23.46 12.64 54.28
CA ARG A 212 -22.89 13.09 55.57
C ARG A 212 -23.98 13.48 56.58
N SER A 213 -25.16 13.90 56.13
CA SER A 213 -26.25 14.29 57.04
C SER A 213 -27.12 13.10 57.50
N MET A 214 -27.10 11.98 56.76
CA MET A 214 -27.85 10.75 57.09
C MET A 214 -27.16 9.81 58.11
N THR A 215 -25.94 10.14 58.55
CA THR A 215 -25.16 9.33 59.52
C THR A 215 -25.08 9.93 60.93
N SER A 216 -25.76 11.06 61.18
CA SER A 216 -25.88 11.68 62.50
C SER A 216 -27.19 11.27 63.20
N PRO A 217 -27.14 10.66 64.41
CA PRO A 217 -28.34 10.28 65.16
C PRO A 217 -28.88 11.49 65.93
N SER A 218 -29.53 12.43 65.24
CA SER A 218 -30.49 13.35 65.87
C SER A 218 -31.37 14.00 64.81
N SER A 219 -32.60 13.47 64.70
CA SER A 219 -33.65 13.90 63.76
C SER A 219 -33.96 15.40 63.83
N ARG A 220 -33.68 16.07 64.95
CA ARG A 220 -34.00 17.48 65.14
C ARG A 220 -33.02 18.43 64.45
N SER A 221 -31.72 18.14 64.48
CA SER A 221 -30.71 19.02 63.84
C SER A 221 -30.82 18.97 62.31
N LEU A 222 -31.01 17.78 61.77
CA LEU A 222 -31.19 17.53 60.34
C LEU A 222 -32.45 18.22 59.81
N VAL A 223 -33.58 18.12 60.53
CA VAL A 223 -34.83 18.81 60.15
C VAL A 223 -34.65 20.33 60.22
N MET A 224 -33.96 20.86 61.22
CA MET A 224 -33.75 22.32 61.31
C MET A 224 -32.80 22.84 60.23
N GLU A 225 -31.75 22.08 59.88
CA GLU A 225 -30.80 22.45 58.83
C GLU A 225 -31.42 22.38 57.42
N THR A 226 -32.22 21.33 57.16
CA THR A 226 -32.98 21.20 55.90
C THR A 226 -34.05 22.29 55.76
N MET A 227 -34.78 22.61 56.84
CA MET A 227 -35.76 23.70 56.84
C MET A 227 -35.09 25.08 56.67
N ALA A 228 -33.92 25.31 57.26
CA ALA A 228 -33.15 26.54 57.08
C ALA A 228 -32.65 26.71 55.63
N GLN A 229 -32.23 25.63 54.98
CA GLN A 229 -31.83 25.67 53.57
C GLN A 229 -33.00 25.91 52.62
N LEU A 230 -34.17 25.31 52.90
CA LEU A 230 -35.40 25.56 52.11
C LEU A 230 -35.89 27.01 52.26
N LEU A 231 -35.83 27.58 53.47
CA LEU A 231 -36.16 29.00 53.70
C LEU A 231 -35.23 29.95 52.93
N LYS A 232 -33.95 29.61 52.86
CA LYS A 232 -32.94 30.38 52.11
C LYS A 232 -33.16 30.35 50.60
N LEU A 233 -33.74 29.27 50.09
CA LEU A 233 -34.09 29.10 48.68
C LEU A 233 -35.46 29.72 48.35
N SER A 234 -36.38 29.80 49.31
CA SER A 234 -37.67 30.49 49.13
C SER A 234 -37.58 32.00 49.31
N GLY A 235 -36.52 32.51 49.93
CA GLY A 235 -36.24 33.93 50.13
C GLY A 235 -35.52 34.57 48.95
N THR A 236 -36.16 34.57 47.77
CA THR A 236 -35.84 35.50 46.68
C THR A 236 -37.08 36.35 46.39
N ALA A 237 -37.21 37.42 47.16
CA ALA A 237 -37.68 38.72 46.72
C ALA A 237 -36.69 39.76 47.27
#